data_AF-A0A4D4L4W6-F1
#
_entry.id   AF-A0A4D4L4W6-F1
#
_cell.length_a   1.000
_cell.length_b   1.000
_cell.length_c   1.000
_cell.angle_alpha   90.00
_cell.angle_beta   90.00
_cell.angle_gamma   90.00
#
_symmetry.space_group_name_H-M   'P 1'
#
loop_
_entity.id
_entity.type
_entity.pdbx_description
1 polymer ?
#
loop_
_entity_poly.entity_id
_entity_poly.type
_entity_poly.pdbx_seq_one_letter_code
_entity_poly.pdbx_strand_id
1 'polypeptide(L)'
;MTPEEASTTDSAPPFGTLLRETRKNRGWGQLRLVREMRAATARRGTALPTDASVKRRIASWENLHSIPDEFYGPLVCEALGMTAAELGLNNLTGQDTQLLETRYPPPRRMHSEQSISSGAQTCTGTSRWCCPSRHSPRGAKRRFGGS
;
A
#
# COMPACT_ATOMS: atom_id res chain seq x y z
N MET A 1 -25.72 -30.97 -1.30
CA MET A 1 -26.23 -29.60 -1.19
C MET A 1 -25.75 -29.07 0.16
N THR A 2 -24.54 -28.53 0.22
CA THR A 2 -23.94 -28.01 1.45
C THR A 2 -24.37 -26.55 1.63
N PRO A 3 -25.15 -26.20 2.67
CA PRO A 3 -25.14 -24.86 3.19
C PRO A 3 -24.02 -24.80 4.23
N GLU A 4 -22.77 -24.67 3.77
CA GLU A 4 -21.63 -24.50 4.69
C GLU A 4 -20.99 -23.14 4.40
N GLU A 5 -20.74 -22.40 5.47
CA GLU A 5 -19.96 -21.16 5.51
C GLU A 5 -20.61 -19.89 4.93
N ALA A 6 -21.82 -19.57 5.40
CA ALA A 6 -22.11 -18.17 5.71
C ALA A 6 -21.26 -17.76 6.93
N SER A 7 -19.96 -17.54 6.70
CA SER A 7 -19.02 -16.96 7.65
C SER A 7 -19.53 -15.55 7.98
N THR A 8 -20.40 -15.50 8.99
CA THR A 8 -21.07 -14.31 9.46
C THR A 8 -20.00 -13.47 10.12
N THR A 9 -19.46 -12.53 9.36
CA THR A 9 -18.58 -11.50 9.88
C THR A 9 -19.46 -10.55 10.70
N ASP A 10 -19.68 -10.91 11.96
CA ASP A 10 -20.26 -10.06 13.01
C ASP A 10 -19.31 -8.91 13.40
N SER A 11 -18.44 -8.47 12.49
CA SER A 11 -17.24 -7.69 12.81
C SER A 11 -17.03 -6.58 11.79
N ALA A 12 -17.48 -5.38 12.14
CA ALA A 12 -17.24 -4.10 11.46
C ALA A 12 -17.61 -4.02 9.96
N PRO A 13 -18.15 -2.88 9.49
CA PRO A 13 -18.38 -2.70 8.06
C PRO A 13 -17.05 -2.81 7.28
N PRO A 14 -17.03 -3.53 6.14
CA PRO A 14 -15.81 -3.74 5.38
C PRO A 14 -15.35 -2.44 4.72
N PHE A 15 -14.03 -2.30 4.50
CA PHE A 15 -13.40 -1.09 3.95
C PHE A 15 -14.13 -0.51 2.73
N GLY A 16 -14.54 -1.34 1.78
CA GLY A 16 -15.22 -0.87 0.57
C GLY A 16 -16.54 -0.16 0.85
N THR A 17 -17.30 -0.64 1.84
CA THR A 17 -18.55 -0.02 2.27
C THR A 17 -18.27 1.31 2.96
N LEU A 18 -17.33 1.33 3.91
CA LEU A 18 -16.91 2.54 4.63
C LEU A 18 -16.37 3.63 3.67
N LEU A 19 -15.57 3.22 2.69
CA LEU A 19 -15.04 4.11 1.65
C LEU A 19 -16.17 4.75 0.86
N ARG A 20 -17.13 3.94 0.41
CA ARG A 20 -18.28 4.41 -0.38
C ARG A 20 -19.17 5.35 0.43
N GLU A 21 -19.46 5.01 1.68
CA GLU A 21 -20.28 5.82 2.59
C GLU A 21 -19.62 7.15 2.92
N THR A 22 -18.35 7.12 3.34
CA THR A 22 -17.58 8.34 3.64
C THR A 22 -17.54 9.27 2.43
N ARG A 23 -17.31 8.71 1.25
CA ARG A 23 -17.28 9.47 0.00
C ARG A 23 -18.65 10.10 -0.29
N LYS A 24 -19.75 9.34 -0.16
CA LYS A 24 -21.11 9.84 -0.37
C LYS A 24 -21.52 10.90 0.65
N ASN A 25 -21.18 10.73 1.93
CA ASN A 25 -21.48 11.68 3.00
C ASN A 25 -20.81 13.04 2.75
N ARG A 26 -19.68 13.06 2.06
CA ARG A 26 -18.98 14.29 1.64
C ARG A 26 -19.45 14.84 0.29
N GLY A 27 -20.37 14.17 -0.40
CA GLY A 27 -20.80 14.52 -1.76
C GLY A 27 -19.71 14.28 -2.82
N TRP A 28 -18.72 13.42 -2.54
CA TRP A 28 -17.58 13.22 -3.43
C TRP A 28 -17.89 12.16 -4.50
N GLY A 29 -17.41 12.41 -5.71
CA GLY A 29 -17.34 11.39 -6.77
C GLY A 29 -16.04 10.57 -6.69
N GLN A 30 -15.98 9.43 -7.38
CA GLN A 30 -14.73 8.65 -7.48
C GLN A 30 -13.56 9.49 -8.03
N LEU A 31 -13.81 10.32 -9.05
CA LEU A 31 -12.77 11.19 -9.63
C LEU A 31 -12.25 12.23 -8.63
N ARG A 32 -13.10 12.71 -7.71
CA ARG A 32 -12.65 13.62 -6.66
C ARG A 32 -11.68 12.91 -5.72
N LEU A 33 -12.00 11.69 -5.30
CA LEU A 33 -11.09 10.87 -4.48
C LEU A 33 -9.75 10.65 -5.18
N VAL A 34 -9.74 10.35 -6.49
CA VAL A 34 -8.49 10.21 -7.27
C VAL A 34 -7.65 11.48 -7.20
N ARG A 35 -8.26 12.67 -7.32
CA ARG A 35 -7.55 13.95 -7.22
C ARG A 35 -6.94 14.16 -5.83
N GLU A 36 -7.66 13.82 -4.77
CA GLU A 36 -7.14 13.92 -3.39
C GLU A 36 -5.98 12.95 -3.15
N MET A 37 -6.08 11.70 -3.63
CA MET A 37 -4.97 10.74 -3.59
C MET A 37 -3.75 11.23 -4.38
N ARG A 38 -3.99 11.93 -5.49
CA ARG A 38 -2.90 12.54 -6.29
C ARG A 38 -2.23 13.69 -5.57
N ALA A 39 -2.99 14.50 -4.82
CA ALA A 39 -2.42 15.51 -3.95
C ALA A 39 -1.59 14.89 -2.81
N ALA A 40 -2.05 13.78 -2.21
CA ALA A 40 -1.32 13.05 -1.18
C ALA A 40 0.01 12.47 -1.69
N THR A 41 0.00 11.83 -2.86
CA THR A 41 1.24 11.32 -3.49
C THR A 41 2.22 12.43 -3.85
N ALA A 42 1.73 13.57 -4.34
CA ALA A 42 2.56 14.74 -4.62
C ALA A 42 3.29 15.25 -3.35
N ARG A 43 2.62 15.22 -2.19
CA ARG A 43 3.25 15.57 -0.89
C ARG A 43 4.33 14.58 -0.47
N ARG A 44 4.16 13.29 -0.77
CA ARG A 44 5.15 12.23 -0.49
C ARG A 44 6.27 12.13 -1.52
N GLY A 45 6.16 12.83 -2.64
CA GLY A 45 7.11 12.70 -3.75
C GLY A 45 7.01 11.36 -4.49
N THR A 46 5.90 10.62 -4.33
CA THR A 46 5.64 9.37 -5.05
C THR A 46 4.75 9.61 -6.25
N ALA A 47 4.90 8.80 -7.29
CA ALA A 47 4.05 8.91 -8.48
C ALA A 47 2.83 7.99 -8.35
N LEU A 48 1.63 8.57 -8.45
CA LEU A 48 0.41 7.77 -8.59
C LEU A 48 0.31 7.22 -10.02
N PRO A 49 -0.17 5.97 -10.20
CA PRO A 49 -0.53 5.46 -11.52
C PRO A 49 -1.62 6.30 -12.18
N THR A 50 -1.91 6.00 -13.45
CA THR A 50 -2.92 6.73 -14.24
C THR A 50 -4.27 6.79 -13.54
N ASP A 51 -4.97 7.92 -13.65
CA ASP A 51 -6.27 8.15 -13.00
C ASP A 51 -7.28 7.04 -13.31
N ALA A 52 -7.25 6.50 -14.54
CA ALA A 52 -8.09 5.38 -14.96
C ALA A 52 -7.79 4.09 -14.16
N SER A 53 -6.51 3.79 -13.92
CA SER A 53 -6.10 2.63 -13.13
C SER A 53 -6.52 2.78 -11.67
N VAL A 54 -6.33 3.98 -11.11
CA VAL A 54 -6.71 4.28 -9.72
C VAL A 54 -8.22 4.20 -9.56
N LYS A 55 -9.00 4.77 -10.50
CA LYS A 55 -10.47 4.68 -10.49
C LYS A 55 -10.95 3.23 -10.55
N ARG A 56 -10.32 2.37 -11.36
CA ARG A 56 -10.66 0.94 -11.43
C ARG A 56 -10.39 0.23 -10.09
N ARG A 57 -9.26 0.53 -9.44
CA ARG A 57 -8.95 -0.01 -8.09
C ARG A 57 -9.97 0.46 -7.06
N ILE A 58 -10.33 1.75 -7.06
CA ILE A 58 -11.39 2.28 -6.19
C ILE A 58 -12.70 1.53 -6.41
N ALA A 59 -13.12 1.31 -7.65
CA ALA A 59 -14.34 0.55 -7.94
C ALA A 59 -14.26 -0.90 -7.44
N SER A 60 -13.10 -1.56 -7.60
CA SER A 60 -12.86 -2.91 -7.08
C SER A 60 -12.96 -2.95 -5.55
N TRP A 61 -12.41 -1.96 -4.86
CA TRP A 61 -12.51 -1.83 -3.41
C TRP A 61 -13.93 -1.55 -2.94
N GLU A 62 -14.64 -0.60 -3.57
CA GLU A 62 -16.03 -0.27 -3.25
C GLU A 62 -16.99 -1.46 -3.47
N ASN A 63 -16.63 -2.38 -4.36
CA ASN A 63 -17.38 -3.62 -4.62
C ASN A 63 -16.91 -4.81 -3.75
N LEU A 64 -16.02 -4.58 -2.78
CA LEU A 64 -15.48 -5.60 -1.87
C LEU A 64 -14.70 -6.73 -2.56
N HIS A 65 -14.23 -6.52 -3.78
CA HIS A 65 -13.42 -7.51 -4.50
C HIS A 65 -11.96 -7.53 -4.06
N SER A 66 -11.47 -6.43 -3.47
CA SER A 66 -10.07 -6.31 -3.05
C SER A 66 -9.93 -5.27 -1.95
N ILE A 67 -8.81 -5.31 -1.24
CA ILE A 67 -8.40 -4.29 -0.27
C ILE A 67 -7.24 -3.47 -0.84
N PRO A 68 -7.05 -2.22 -0.38
CA PRO A 68 -5.88 -1.42 -0.76
C PRO A 68 -4.62 -2.04 -0.16
N ASP A 69 -3.53 -1.96 -0.91
CA ASP A 69 -2.20 -2.41 -0.47
C ASP A 69 -1.52 -1.34 0.42
N GLU A 70 -0.36 -1.66 1.00
CA GLU A 70 0.48 -0.77 1.82
C GLU A 70 0.82 0.55 1.12
N PHE A 71 0.86 0.57 -0.21
CA PHE A 71 1.03 1.78 -1.01
C PHE A 71 -0.24 2.64 -1.03
N TYR A 72 -1.41 2.04 -1.22
CA TYR A 72 -2.66 2.78 -1.43
C TYR A 72 -3.39 3.10 -0.12
N GLY A 73 -3.30 2.23 0.88
CA GLY A 73 -3.97 2.39 2.17
C GLY A 73 -3.67 3.75 2.81
N PRO A 74 -2.39 4.10 3.04
CA PRO A 74 -2.02 5.40 3.60
C PRO A 74 -2.49 6.58 2.75
N LEU A 75 -2.50 6.45 1.41
CA LEU A 75 -2.96 7.51 0.51
C LEU A 75 -4.46 7.75 0.60
N VAL A 76 -5.26 6.69 0.76
CA VAL A 76 -6.71 6.79 0.97
C VAL A 76 -7.02 7.38 2.34
N CYS A 77 -6.32 6.91 3.39
CA CYS A 77 -6.39 7.47 4.73
C CYS A 77 -6.10 8.98 4.72
N GLU A 78 -5.01 9.40 4.07
CA GLU A 78 -4.61 10.80 3.98
C GLU A 78 -5.57 11.64 3.12
N ALA A 79 -6.09 11.09 2.02
CA ALA A 79 -7.08 11.76 1.17
C ALA A 79 -8.43 11.96 1.88
N LEU A 80 -8.81 11.04 2.75
CA LEU A 80 -10.02 11.14 3.57
C LEU A 80 -9.77 11.84 4.91
N GLY A 81 -8.52 12.02 5.34
CA GLY A 81 -8.20 12.50 6.68
C GLY A 81 -8.71 11.56 7.78
N MET A 82 -8.70 10.25 7.51
CA MET A 82 -9.16 9.20 8.42
C MET A 82 -8.00 8.25 8.71
N THR A 83 -8.05 7.60 9.86
CA THR A 83 -7.10 6.56 10.24
C THR A 83 -7.44 5.23 9.56
N ALA A 84 -6.46 4.32 9.50
CA ALA A 84 -6.67 2.97 8.98
C ALA A 84 -7.75 2.21 9.78
N ALA A 85 -7.81 2.40 11.10
CA ALA A 85 -8.79 1.75 11.97
C ALA A 85 -10.23 2.20 11.66
N GLU A 86 -10.44 3.51 11.47
CA GLU A 86 -11.75 4.07 11.09
C GLU A 86 -12.25 3.59 9.73
N LEU A 87 -11.32 3.27 8.83
CA LEU A 87 -11.60 2.71 7.51
C LEU A 87 -11.67 1.18 7.49
N GLY A 88 -11.47 0.50 8.62
CA GLY A 88 -11.48 -0.96 8.68
C GLY A 88 -10.27 -1.63 8.02
N LEU A 89 -9.15 -0.92 7.90
CA LEU A 89 -7.86 -1.39 7.36
C LEU A 89 -6.93 -1.95 8.46
N ASN A 90 -7.48 -2.68 9.44
CA ASN A 90 -6.73 -3.22 10.60
C ASN A 90 -5.74 -4.34 10.20
N ASN A 91 -5.97 -4.98 9.08
CA ASN A 91 -5.08 -5.97 8.48
C ASN A 91 -3.80 -5.35 7.90
N LEU A 92 -3.84 -4.11 7.41
CA LEU A 92 -2.63 -3.38 6.98
C LEU A 92 -1.76 -2.92 8.14
N THR A 93 -2.31 -2.80 9.35
CA THR A 93 -1.57 -2.36 10.55
C THR A 93 -0.96 -3.53 11.34
N GLY A 94 -1.02 -4.76 10.81
CA GLY A 94 -0.45 -5.95 11.44
C GLY A 94 -1.27 -6.53 12.60
N GLN A 95 -2.52 -6.09 12.80
CA GLN A 95 -3.39 -6.63 13.85
C GLN A 95 -3.96 -8.01 13.45
N ASP A 96 -4.18 -8.23 12.16
CA ASP A 96 -4.69 -9.50 11.63
C ASP A 96 -3.70 -10.65 11.83
N THR A 97 -2.39 -10.39 11.71
CA THR A 97 -1.33 -11.37 12.04
C THR A 97 -1.40 -11.84 13.50
N GLN A 98 -1.75 -10.95 14.43
CA GLN A 98 -1.84 -11.29 15.86
C GLN A 98 -3.10 -12.14 16.18
N LEU A 99 -4.20 -11.90 15.44
CA LEU A 99 -5.41 -12.71 15.50
C LEU A 99 -5.21 -14.10 14.84
N LEU A 100 -4.46 -14.16 13.73
CA LEU A 100 -4.06 -15.43 13.10
C LEU A 100 -3.09 -16.24 13.97
N GLU A 101 -2.13 -15.60 14.65
CA GLU A 101 -1.23 -16.27 15.61
C GLU A 101 -1.99 -16.88 16.81
N THR A 102 -3.12 -16.29 17.21
CA THR A 102 -3.96 -16.84 18.28
C THR A 102 -4.76 -18.06 17.83
N ARG A 103 -5.10 -18.17 16.53
CA ARG A 103 -5.97 -19.24 15.99
C ARG A 103 -5.19 -20.36 15.28
N TYR A 104 -3.91 -20.16 14.98
CA TYR A 104 -3.02 -21.20 14.48
C TYR A 104 -2.16 -21.73 15.63
N PRO A 105 -2.24 -23.01 16.03
CA PRO A 105 -1.21 -23.57 16.88
C PRO A 105 0.13 -23.39 16.12
N PRO A 106 1.16 -22.82 16.76
CA PRO A 106 2.44 -22.67 16.10
C PRO A 106 2.85 -24.04 15.55
N PRO A 107 3.37 -24.14 14.30
CA PRO A 107 3.98 -25.38 13.87
C PRO A 107 5.00 -25.73 14.96
N ARG A 108 4.86 -26.92 15.57
CA ARG A 108 5.75 -27.36 16.64
C ARG A 108 7.18 -27.10 16.16
N ARG A 109 7.82 -26.07 16.73
CA ARG A 109 9.23 -25.80 16.48
C ARG A 109 9.95 -27.04 16.93
N MET A 110 10.37 -27.87 15.97
CA MET A 110 11.44 -28.82 16.21
C MET A 110 12.67 -27.97 16.51
N HIS A 111 12.93 -27.76 17.81
CA HIS A 111 14.25 -27.39 18.28
C HIS A 111 15.14 -28.60 18.03
N SER A 112 16.00 -28.50 17.01
CA SER A 112 17.11 -29.43 16.81
C SER A 112 18.35 -28.60 16.51
N GLU A 113 19.27 -28.70 17.45
CA GLU A 113 20.64 -28.21 17.57
C GLU A 113 21.00 -26.76 17.22
N GLN A 114 21.26 -26.02 18.30
CA GLN A 114 22.43 -25.16 18.44
C GLN A 114 23.69 -25.95 18.06
N SER A 115 24.42 -25.48 17.05
CA SER A 115 25.86 -25.73 16.97
C SER A 115 26.57 -24.39 16.82
N ILE A 116 27.10 -23.93 17.95
CA ILE A 116 28.03 -22.82 18.04
C ILE A 116 29.30 -23.27 17.33
N SER A 117 29.60 -22.68 16.18
CA SER A 117 30.95 -22.68 15.62
C SER A 117 31.46 -21.25 15.61
N SER A 118 32.19 -20.94 16.69
CA SER A 118 33.09 -19.81 16.80
C SER A 118 34.16 -19.94 15.72
N GLY A 119 34.24 -18.96 14.83
CA GLY A 119 35.25 -18.87 13.79
C GLY A 119 35.44 -17.41 13.43
N ALA A 120 36.29 -16.73 14.19
CA ALA A 120 36.76 -15.39 13.86
C ALA A 120 37.44 -15.40 12.49
N GLN A 121 37.17 -14.40 11.67
CA GLN A 121 38.15 -13.82 10.75
C GLN A 121 37.74 -12.40 10.33
N THR A 122 38.51 -11.45 10.86
CA THR A 122 38.60 -10.06 10.45
C THR A 122 39.01 -9.95 8.99
N CYS A 123 38.27 -9.18 8.19
CA CYS A 123 38.75 -8.63 6.93
C CYS A 123 38.28 -7.16 6.84
N THR A 124 39.24 -6.26 7.00
CA THR A 124 39.15 -4.84 6.65
C THR A 124 38.78 -4.67 5.17
N GLY A 125 37.79 -3.84 4.87
CA GLY A 125 37.32 -3.64 3.49
C GLY A 125 36.57 -2.33 3.29
N THR A 126 37.31 -1.23 3.30
CA THR A 126 36.92 0.07 2.75
C THR A 126 36.45 -0.08 1.30
N SER A 127 35.23 0.36 0.97
CA SER A 127 34.84 1.09 -0.27
C SER A 127 33.32 1.16 -0.36
N ARG A 128 32.73 2.33 -0.09
CA ARG A 128 32.51 3.42 -1.05
C ARG A 128 31.28 3.15 -1.93
N TRP A 129 30.20 3.78 -1.50
CA TRP A 129 29.01 4.15 -2.25
C TRP A 129 29.29 4.44 -3.73
N CYS A 130 28.65 3.69 -4.62
CA CYS A 130 28.53 4.05 -6.03
C CYS A 130 27.05 4.31 -6.35
N CYS A 131 26.69 5.60 -6.37
CA CYS A 131 25.53 6.12 -7.07
C CYS A 131 25.74 6.01 -8.59
N PRO A 132 24.78 5.51 -9.37
CA PRO A 132 24.79 5.73 -10.81
C PRO A 132 24.20 7.11 -11.15
N SER A 133 25.08 7.94 -11.71
CA SER A 133 24.84 9.30 -12.17
C SER A 133 23.85 9.40 -13.33
N ARG A 134 22.96 10.38 -13.16
CA ARG A 134 22.15 11.08 -14.16
C ARG A 134 22.97 11.45 -15.41
N HIS A 135 22.60 10.91 -16.57
CA HIS A 135 23.06 11.41 -17.88
C HIS A 135 21.96 12.26 -18.52
N SER A 136 22.29 13.52 -18.78
CA SER A 136 21.49 14.48 -19.53
C SER A 136 22.36 14.95 -20.70
N PRO A 137 21.95 14.76 -21.97
CA PRO A 137 22.59 15.42 -23.08
C PRO A 137 21.89 16.75 -23.38
N ARG A 138 22.63 17.85 -23.19
CA ARG A 138 22.36 19.13 -23.83
C ARG A 138 22.73 19.02 -25.31
N GLY A 139 21.78 19.20 -26.19
CA GLY A 139 21.99 19.38 -27.63
C GLY A 139 21.33 20.67 -28.09
N ALA A 140 22.08 21.76 -28.06
CA ALA A 140 21.69 23.02 -28.68
C ALA A 140 21.86 22.94 -30.21
N LYS A 141 20.91 23.47 -30.98
CA LYS A 141 21.19 24.15 -32.24
C LYS A 141 20.06 25.12 -32.60
N ARG A 142 20.46 26.38 -32.75
CA ARG A 142 19.69 27.54 -33.20
C ARG A 142 19.59 27.56 -34.74
N ARG A 143 18.78 28.50 -35.24
CA ARG A 143 18.74 29.19 -36.56
C ARG A 143 17.47 28.88 -37.35
N PHE A 144 16.85 29.78 -38.12
CA PHE A 144 16.78 31.25 -38.28
C PHE A 144 15.78 31.48 -39.45
N GLY A 145 15.11 32.63 -39.51
CA GLY A 145 14.42 33.16 -40.72
C GLY A 145 12.92 32.81 -40.80
N GLY A 146 11.97 33.73 -40.96
CA GLY A 146 12.04 35.12 -41.42
C GLY A 146 11.43 35.23 -42.81
N SER A 147 10.13 35.57 -42.87
CA SER A 147 9.53 36.61 -43.73
C SER A 147 8.01 36.57 -43.56
#